data_AF-A0A2H0W371-F1
#
_entry.id   AF-A0A2H0W371-F1
#
_cell.length_a   1.000
_cell.length_b   1.000
_cell.length_c   1.000
_cell.angle_alpha   90.00
_cell.angle_beta   90.00
_cell.angle_gamma   90.00
#
_symmetry.space_group_name_H-M   'P 1'
#
loop_
_entity.id
_entity.type
_entity.pdbx_description
1 polymer ?
#
loop_
_entity_poly.entity_id
_entity_poly.type
_entity_poly.pdbx_seq_one_letter_code
_entity_poly.pdbx_strand_id
1 'polypeptide(L)'
;MPLFRQSQIQKHTPKTINLPNLYKNLLNVNDLSATDKINIMKALEKSGYDYTTSSKILGGKDLNISKVKELAGHLSKAGLKGFTQNDTNRIVDKYVRKEAIKKKNIAGRRREFMMEGLQEDIYKSKTPRLQNSKITPPKTSGGVKLGF
;
A
#
# COMPACT_ATOMS: atom_id res chain seq x y z
N MET A 1 31.56 -0.11 16.98
CA MET A 1 30.23 -0.17 17.64
C MET A 1 29.20 0.53 16.76
N PRO A 2 28.13 -0.12 16.26
CA PRO A 2 27.10 0.58 15.51
C PRO A 2 26.09 1.19 16.49
N LEU A 3 26.36 2.41 16.94
CA LEU A 3 25.38 3.25 17.61
C LEU A 3 24.29 3.63 16.60
N PHE A 4 23.03 3.34 16.93
CA PHE A 4 21.82 3.73 16.18
C PHE A 4 21.56 3.02 14.84
N ARG A 5 21.41 1.69 14.86
CA ARG A 5 20.40 1.08 13.98
C ARG A 5 19.03 1.51 14.49
N GLN A 6 18.52 2.68 14.07
CA GLN A 6 17.08 2.95 14.13
C GLN A 6 16.37 1.68 13.65
N SER A 7 15.53 1.10 14.51
CA SER A 7 14.86 -0.16 14.18
C SER A 7 14.26 0.00 12.79
N GLN A 8 14.60 -0.88 11.84
CA GLN A 8 14.20 -0.73 10.43
C GLN A 8 12.68 -0.56 10.28
N ILE A 9 11.92 -1.01 11.29
CA ILE A 9 10.47 -0.84 11.43
C ILE A 9 10.07 0.65 11.54
N GLN A 10 10.80 1.49 12.29
CA GLN A 10 10.53 2.94 12.39
C GLN A 10 10.66 3.68 11.05
N LYS A 11 11.48 3.16 10.11
CA LYS A 11 11.56 3.75 8.76
C LYS A 11 10.30 3.50 7.93
N HIS A 12 9.55 2.45 8.26
CA HIS A 12 8.36 2.03 7.53
C HIS A 12 7.05 2.33 8.28
N THR A 13 7.12 2.91 9.49
CA THR A 13 5.91 3.32 10.21
C THR A 13 5.20 4.45 9.46
N PRO A 14 3.92 4.26 9.09
CA PRO A 14 3.15 5.30 8.42
C PRO A 14 2.94 6.49 9.37
N LYS A 15 3.13 7.72 8.88
CA LYS A 15 2.86 8.95 9.64
C LYS A 15 1.38 9.35 9.61
N THR A 16 0.67 8.93 8.56
CA THR A 16 -0.76 9.16 8.37
C THR A 16 -1.49 7.84 8.18
N ILE A 17 -2.75 7.80 8.64
CA ILE A 17 -3.64 6.66 8.54
C ILE A 17 -5.04 7.14 8.16
N ASN A 18 -5.71 6.33 7.35
CA ASN A 18 -7.11 6.50 6.98
C ASN A 18 -8.01 5.81 8.00
N LEU A 19 -8.93 6.56 8.61
CA LEU A 19 -9.90 6.04 9.57
C LEU A 19 -10.77 4.90 8.99
N PRO A 20 -11.28 4.97 7.74
CA PRO A 20 -12.05 3.88 7.15
C PRO A 20 -11.24 2.58 7.02
N ASN A 21 -9.96 2.67 6.65
CA ASN A 21 -9.10 1.49 6.51
C ASN A 21 -8.78 0.84 7.85
N LEU A 22 -8.66 1.65 8.90
CA LEU A 22 -8.53 1.16 10.26
C LEU A 22 -9.78 0.41 10.70
N TYR A 23 -10.97 0.96 10.42
CA TYR A 23 -12.25 0.32 10.74
C TYR A 23 -12.47 -0.99 9.95
N LYS A 24 -12.14 -1.01 8.65
CA LYS A 24 -12.14 -2.23 7.81
C LYS A 24 -11.29 -3.35 8.43
N ASN A 25 -10.08 -3.02 8.86
CA ASN A 25 -9.15 -3.99 9.45
C ASN A 25 -9.59 -4.45 10.85
N LEU A 26 -10.33 -3.62 11.60
CA LEU A 26 -10.92 -4.02 12.88
C LEU A 26 -12.02 -5.06 12.70
N LEU A 27 -12.91 -4.83 11.73
CA LEU A 27 -14.03 -5.71 11.46
C LEU A 27 -13.68 -6.89 10.54
N ASN A 28 -12.44 -6.95 10.02
CA ASN A 28 -12.02 -7.88 8.99
C ASN A 28 -12.95 -7.88 7.76
N VAL A 29 -13.42 -6.70 7.36
CA VAL A 29 -14.31 -6.52 6.19
C VAL A 29 -13.57 -5.82 5.04
N ASN A 30 -13.92 -6.19 3.81
CA ASN A 30 -13.37 -5.56 2.61
C ASN A 30 -13.98 -4.17 2.39
N ASP A 31 -15.27 -4.00 2.69
CA ASP A 31 -16.00 -2.75 2.53
C ASP A 31 -16.85 -2.39 3.74
N LEU A 32 -17.00 -1.08 3.95
CA LEU A 32 -17.90 -0.55 4.97
C LEU A 32 -19.34 -0.62 4.48
N SER A 33 -20.22 -1.22 5.28
CA SER A 33 -21.66 -1.16 5.08
C SER A 33 -22.14 0.29 5.07
N ALA A 34 -23.24 0.57 4.35
CA ALA A 34 -23.91 1.87 4.39
C ALA A 34 -24.31 2.25 5.83
N THR A 35 -24.76 1.27 6.62
CA THR A 35 -25.12 1.48 8.03
C THR A 35 -23.91 1.90 8.87
N ASP A 36 -22.75 1.27 8.67
CA ASP A 36 -21.52 1.63 9.36
C ASP A 36 -21.07 3.04 8.99
N LYS A 37 -21.15 3.40 7.70
CA LYS A 37 -20.84 4.75 7.23
C LYS A 37 -21.72 5.81 7.89
N ILE A 38 -23.01 5.54 8.00
CA ILE A 38 -23.97 6.43 8.68
C ILE A 38 -23.64 6.53 10.17
N ASN A 39 -23.33 5.41 10.83
CA ASN A 39 -23.01 5.40 12.26
C ASN A 39 -21.71 6.15 12.56
N ILE A 40 -20.68 6.00 11.73
CA ILE A 40 -19.42 6.76 11.83
C ILE A 40 -19.70 8.25 11.65
N MET A 41 -20.47 8.63 10.63
CA MET A 41 -20.78 10.02 10.34
C MET A 41 -21.56 10.68 11.47
N LYS A 42 -22.60 10.01 12.00
CA LYS A 42 -23.35 10.46 13.19
C LYS A 42 -22.47 10.57 14.42
N ALA A 43 -21.54 9.65 14.64
CA ALA A 43 -20.62 9.71 15.76
C ALA A 43 -19.65 10.89 15.65
N LEU A 44 -19.18 11.20 14.44
CA LEU A 44 -18.31 12.35 14.17
C LEU A 44 -19.05 13.68 14.37
N GLU A 45 -20.28 13.78 13.87
CA GLU A 45 -21.15 14.96 14.09
C GLU A 45 -21.42 15.19 15.59
N LYS A 46 -21.72 14.12 16.34
CA LYS A 46 -21.89 14.20 17.81
C LYS A 46 -20.63 14.65 18.55
N SER A 47 -19.46 14.40 17.99
CA SER A 47 -18.19 14.91 18.56
C SER A 47 -17.86 16.35 18.15
N GLY A 48 -18.72 17.02 17.38
CA GLY A 48 -18.57 18.42 16.99
C GLY A 48 -17.83 18.65 15.67
N TYR A 49 -17.67 17.62 14.84
CA TYR A 49 -17.12 17.78 13.49
C TYR A 49 -18.22 18.14 12.48
N ASP A 50 -17.93 19.12 11.62
CA ASP A 50 -18.81 19.50 10.52
C ASP A 50 -19.01 18.33 9.55
N TYR A 51 -20.20 18.27 8.94
CA TYR A 51 -20.55 17.27 7.93
C TYR A 51 -19.50 17.15 6.81
N THR A 52 -18.96 18.28 6.33
CA THR A 52 -17.93 18.30 5.28
C THR A 52 -16.63 17.64 5.73
N THR A 53 -16.21 17.87 6.98
CA THR A 53 -15.03 17.24 7.56
C THR A 53 -15.26 15.75 7.81
N SER A 54 -16.42 15.38 8.34
CA SER A 54 -16.83 13.99 8.57
C SER A 54 -16.86 13.19 7.27
N SER A 55 -17.43 13.77 6.20
CA SER A 55 -17.47 13.17 4.86
C SER A 55 -16.06 12.99 4.28
N LYS A 56 -15.17 13.98 4.42
CA LYS A 56 -13.76 13.84 3.99
C LYS A 56 -13.01 12.75 4.75
N ILE A 57 -13.22 12.64 6.06
CA ILE A 57 -12.63 11.58 6.90
C ILE A 57 -13.13 10.21 6.44
N LEU A 58 -14.43 10.07 6.21
CA LEU A 58 -15.04 8.84 5.72
C LEU A 58 -14.61 8.49 4.28
N GLY A 59 -14.36 9.51 3.45
CA GLY A 59 -13.83 9.38 2.10
C GLY A 59 -12.36 8.93 2.03
N GLY A 60 -11.71 8.68 3.16
CA GLY A 60 -10.35 8.17 3.20
C GLY A 60 -9.28 9.25 3.23
N LYS A 61 -9.59 10.44 3.77
CA LYS A 61 -8.57 11.45 4.04
C LYS A 61 -7.49 10.90 4.99
N ASP A 62 -6.24 11.11 4.60
CA ASP A 62 -5.07 10.85 5.44
C ASP A 62 -5.08 11.74 6.67
N LEU A 63 -5.05 11.12 7.84
CA LEU A 63 -5.03 11.80 9.14
C LEU A 63 -3.79 11.41 9.92
N ASN A 64 -3.26 12.35 10.70
CA ASN A 64 -2.14 12.07 11.60
C ASN A 64 -2.59 11.07 12.69
N ILE A 65 -1.67 10.21 13.16
CA ILE A 65 -1.96 9.15 14.14
C ILE A 65 -2.65 9.72 15.38
N SER A 66 -2.19 10.87 15.90
CA SER A 66 -2.80 11.51 17.08
C SER A 66 -4.27 11.83 16.86
N LYS A 67 -4.62 12.41 15.70
CA LYS A 67 -6.02 12.70 15.34
C LYS A 67 -6.84 11.42 15.15
N VAL A 68 -6.24 10.37 14.60
CA VAL A 68 -6.93 9.07 14.46
C VAL A 68 -7.22 8.45 15.82
N LYS A 69 -6.31 8.59 16.80
CA LYS A 69 -6.54 8.14 18.18
C LYS A 69 -7.69 8.90 18.85
N GLU A 70 -7.72 10.22 18.70
CA GLU A 70 -8.83 11.06 19.18
C GLU A 70 -10.16 10.63 18.57
N LEU A 71 -10.22 10.52 17.24
CA LEU A 71 -11.42 10.07 16.53
C LEU A 71 -11.84 8.67 16.93
N ALA A 72 -10.91 7.73 17.06
CA ALA A 72 -11.21 6.38 17.53
C ALA A 72 -11.82 6.41 18.94
N GLY A 73 -11.33 7.29 19.82
CA GLY A 73 -11.92 7.54 21.14
C GLY A 73 -13.37 8.04 21.06
N HIS A 74 -13.65 8.98 20.16
CA HIS A 74 -15.03 9.45 19.93
C HIS A 74 -15.95 8.35 19.38
N LEU A 75 -15.46 7.55 18.44
CA LEU A 75 -16.22 6.41 17.88
C LEU A 75 -16.50 5.34 18.95
N SER A 76 -15.55 5.11 19.85
CA SER A 76 -15.73 4.20 20.97
C SER A 76 -16.77 4.70 21.97
N LYS A 77 -16.77 6.00 22.30
CA LYS A 77 -17.82 6.63 23.12
C LYS A 77 -19.19 6.55 22.47
N ALA A 78 -19.25 6.58 21.15
CA ALA A 78 -20.49 6.39 20.39
C ALA A 78 -20.94 4.91 20.30
N GLY A 79 -20.19 3.98 20.88
CA GLY A 79 -20.53 2.56 20.91
C GLY A 79 -20.36 1.84 19.57
N LEU A 80 -19.48 2.33 18.68
CA LEU A 80 -19.23 1.65 17.42
C LEU A 80 -18.59 0.29 17.63
N LYS A 81 -19.09 -0.69 16.87
CA LYS A 81 -18.64 -2.08 16.91
C LYS A 81 -17.15 -2.15 16.54
N GLY A 82 -16.37 -2.88 17.34
CA GLY A 82 -14.93 -3.05 17.13
C GLY A 82 -14.04 -2.01 17.85
N PHE A 83 -14.61 -0.94 18.41
CA PHE A 83 -13.87 0.00 19.27
C PHE A 83 -14.26 -0.18 20.74
N THR A 84 -13.48 -0.97 21.48
CA THR A 84 -13.64 -1.09 22.93
C THR A 84 -13.08 0.14 23.65
N GLN A 85 -13.81 0.61 24.66
CA GLN A 85 -13.57 1.88 25.38
C GLN A 85 -12.17 2.00 25.99
N ASN A 86 -11.54 0.86 26.31
CA ASN A 86 -10.25 0.81 26.99
C ASN A 86 -9.05 0.46 26.08
N ASP A 87 -9.26 0.08 24.81
CA ASP A 87 -8.16 -0.38 23.93
C ASP A 87 -8.01 0.40 22.62
N THR A 88 -8.74 1.49 22.43
CA THR A 88 -8.70 2.31 21.19
C THR A 88 -7.28 2.74 20.80
N ASN A 89 -6.46 3.18 21.75
CA ASN A 89 -5.06 3.54 21.49
C ASN A 89 -4.22 2.33 21.04
N ARG A 90 -4.38 1.19 21.72
CA ARG A 90 -3.68 -0.05 21.40
C ARG A 90 -4.10 -0.61 20.04
N ILE A 91 -5.36 -0.47 19.68
CA ILE A 91 -5.92 -0.84 18.37
C ILE A 91 -5.24 -0.03 17.26
N VAL A 92 -5.16 1.30 17.43
CA VAL A 92 -4.48 2.17 16.45
C VAL A 92 -3.00 1.81 16.35
N ASP A 93 -2.31 1.62 17.47
CA ASP A 93 -0.88 1.26 17.46
C ASP A 93 -0.63 -0.12 16.83
N LYS A 94 -1.51 -1.11 17.06
CA LYS A 94 -1.45 -2.43 16.42
C LYS A 94 -1.65 -2.31 14.91
N TYR A 95 -2.58 -1.46 14.46
CA TYR A 95 -2.78 -1.17 13.04
C TYR A 95 -1.54 -0.53 12.41
N VAL A 96 -0.98 0.50 13.04
CA VAL A 96 0.27 1.17 12.59
C VAL A 96 1.40 0.15 12.42
N ARG A 97 1.59 -0.73 13.40
CA ARG A 97 2.63 -1.78 13.34
C ARG A 97 2.37 -2.77 12.21
N LYS A 98 1.14 -3.23 12.01
CA LYS A 98 0.78 -4.14 10.92
C LYS A 98 1.09 -3.52 9.55
N GLU A 99 0.75 -2.26 9.35
CA GLU A 99 1.09 -1.52 8.13
C GLU A 99 2.62 -1.33 7.95
N ALA A 100 3.35 -1.04 9.02
CA ALA A 100 4.81 -0.94 8.98
C ALA A 100 5.47 -2.26 8.56
N ILE A 101 4.99 -3.39 9.09
CA ILE A 101 5.47 -4.74 8.73
C ILE A 101 5.18 -5.05 7.27
N LYS A 102 3.96 -4.76 6.79
CA LYS A 102 3.62 -4.94 5.37
C LYS A 102 4.56 -4.16 4.46
N LYS A 103 4.79 -2.88 4.76
CA LYS A 103 5.71 -2.03 3.99
C LYS A 103 7.14 -2.55 4.01
N LYS A 104 7.62 -3.02 5.16
CA LYS A 104 8.93 -3.67 5.28
C LYS A 104 9.02 -4.92 4.40
N ASN A 105 8.00 -5.79 4.41
CA ASN A 105 8.00 -7.03 3.62
C ASN A 105 7.95 -6.75 2.12
N ILE A 106 7.20 -5.73 1.69
CA ILE A 106 7.18 -5.30 0.28
C ILE A 106 8.55 -4.74 -0.13
N ALA A 107 9.18 -3.92 0.71
CA ALA A 107 10.52 -3.41 0.45
C ALA A 107 11.57 -4.53 0.39
N GLY A 108 11.46 -5.53 1.27
CA GLY A 108 12.26 -6.75 1.23
C GLY A 108 12.12 -7.48 -0.10
N ARG A 109 10.89 -7.81 -0.50
CA ARG A 109 10.62 -8.47 -1.79
C ARG A 109 11.10 -7.68 -2.99
N ARG A 110 10.93 -6.35 -3.00
CA ARG A 110 11.45 -5.50 -4.08
C ARG A 110 12.97 -5.58 -4.19
N ARG A 111 13.66 -5.64 -3.06
CA ARG A 111 15.12 -5.82 -3.05
C ARG A 111 15.51 -7.19 -3.60
N GLU A 112 14.79 -8.25 -3.24
CA GLU A 112 15.00 -9.60 -3.79
C GLU A 112 14.83 -9.60 -5.31
N PHE A 113 13.73 -9.07 -5.83
CA PHE A 113 13.52 -8.94 -7.29
C PHE A 113 14.61 -8.12 -8.00
N MET A 114 15.10 -7.04 -7.39
CA MET A 114 16.22 -6.28 -7.96
C MET A 114 17.52 -7.09 -8.00
N MET A 115 17.78 -7.92 -6.98
CA MET A 115 18.95 -8.79 -6.95
C MET A 115 18.84 -9.93 -7.96
N GLU A 116 17.65 -10.51 -8.13
CA GLU A 116 17.37 -11.51 -9.18
C GLU A 116 17.59 -10.91 -10.58
N GLY A 117 17.05 -9.70 -10.85
CA GLY A 117 17.28 -9.01 -12.12
C GLY A 117 18.75 -8.69 -12.39
N LEU A 118 19.49 -8.21 -11.39
CA LEU A 118 20.93 -7.99 -11.49
C LEU A 118 21.69 -9.29 -11.75
N GLN A 119 21.27 -10.39 -11.11
CA GLN A 119 21.88 -11.70 -11.30
C GLN A 119 21.59 -12.23 -12.71
N GLU A 120 20.36 -12.09 -13.23
CA GLU A 120 20.02 -12.41 -14.62
C GLU A 120 20.84 -11.61 -15.64
N ASP A 121 21.03 -10.30 -15.41
CA ASP A 121 21.85 -9.45 -16.28
C ASP A 121 23.33 -9.88 -16.25
N ILE A 122 23.86 -10.24 -15.08
CA ILE A 122 25.21 -10.81 -14.96
C ILE A 122 25.31 -12.15 -15.71
N TYR A 123 24.33 -13.05 -15.57
CA TYR A 123 24.32 -14.31 -16.30
C TYR A 123 24.20 -14.14 -17.82
N LYS A 124 23.36 -13.19 -18.30
CA LYS A 124 23.26 -12.82 -19.72
C LYS A 124 24.52 -12.16 -20.26
N SER A 125 25.27 -11.45 -19.44
CA SER A 125 26.56 -10.84 -19.83
C SER A 125 27.71 -11.85 -19.90
N LYS A 126 27.60 -12.99 -19.19
CA LYS A 126 28.59 -14.08 -19.16
C LYS A 126 28.37 -15.17 -20.19
N THR A 127 27.20 -15.26 -20.81
CA THR A 127 27.03 -16.09 -22.01
C THR A 127 27.67 -15.39 -23.20
N PRO A 128 28.72 -15.96 -23.82
CA PRO A 128 29.24 -15.38 -25.05
C PRO A 128 28.11 -15.39 -26.07
N ARG A 129 27.71 -14.21 -26.55
CA ARG A 129 26.91 -14.08 -27.77
C ARG A 129 27.65 -14.84 -28.86
N LEU A 130 27.17 -16.01 -29.22
CA LEU A 130 27.42 -16.60 -30.53
C LEU A 130 26.97 -15.56 -31.55
N GLN A 131 27.94 -14.85 -32.11
CA GLN A 131 27.71 -13.96 -33.23
C GLN A 131 27.17 -14.84 -34.35
N ASN A 132 25.87 -14.73 -34.62
CA ASN A 132 25.28 -15.25 -35.84
C ASN A 132 25.90 -14.47 -36.99
N SER A 133 27.01 -14.98 -37.50
CA SER A 133 27.62 -14.51 -38.73
C SER A 133 26.61 -14.72 -39.86
N LYS A 134 26.19 -13.60 -40.46
CA LYS A 134 25.72 -13.43 -41.84
C LYS A 134 25.11 -14.66 -42.51
N ILE A 135 23.79 -14.64 -42.69
CA ILE A 135 23.19 -15.21 -43.90
C ILE A 135 22.27 -14.13 -44.49
N THR A 136 22.87 -13.25 -45.30
CA THR A 136 22.14 -12.49 -46.31
C THR A 136 21.64 -13.46 -47.38
N PRO A 137 20.34 -13.55 -47.68
CA PRO A 137 19.88 -14.32 -48.83
C PRO A 137 20.39 -13.65 -50.13
N PRO A 138 20.80 -14.42 -51.14
CA PRO A 138 21.25 -13.85 -52.41
C PRO A 138 20.08 -13.16 -53.13
N LYS A 139 20.32 -11.95 -53.62
CA LYS A 139 19.47 -11.24 -54.59
C LYS A 139 19.37 -12.09 -55.85
N THR A 140 18.21 -12.67 -56.12
CA THR A 140 17.86 -13.11 -57.48
C THR A 140 17.37 -11.91 -58.27
N SER A 141 18.30 -11.36 -59.05
CA SER A 141 18.01 -10.57 -60.24
C SER A 141 17.35 -11.44 -61.30
N GLY A 142 16.25 -10.98 -61.90
CA GLY A 142 15.67 -11.65 -63.07
C GLY A 142 14.30 -11.08 -63.41
N GLY A 143 14.27 -9.96 -64.11
CA GLY A 143 13.04 -9.46 -64.71
C GLY A 143 12.65 -10.31 -65.91
N VAL A 144 11.35 -10.55 -66.07
CA VAL A 144 10.72 -10.78 -67.39
C VAL A 144 9.35 -10.09 -67.37
N LYS A 145 9.19 -9.18 -68.34
CA LYS A 145 7.98 -8.48 -68.75
C LYS A 145 7.19 -9.38 -69.72
N LEU A 146 5.95 -8.99 -70.04
CA LEU A 146 4.96 -9.55 -70.99
C LEU A 146 3.94 -10.45 -70.26
N GLY A 147 2.62 -10.19 -70.27
CA GLY A 147 1.79 -9.43 -71.19
C GLY A 147 0.69 -10.35 -71.70
N PHE A 148 -0.55 -10.11 -71.26
CA PHE A 148 -1.86 -10.28 -71.92
C PHE A 148 -2.95 -10.21 -70.84
#